data_AF-A0A971XWZ3-F1
#
_entry.id   AF-A0A971XWZ3-F1
#
_cell.length_a   1.000
_cell.length_b   1.000
_cell.length_c   1.000
_cell.angle_alpha   90.00
_cell.angle_beta   90.00
_cell.angle_gamma   90.00
#
_symmetry.space_group_name_H-M   'P 1'
#
loop_
_entity.id
_entity.type
_entity.pdbx_description
1 polymer ?
#
loop_
_entity_poly.entity_id
_entity_poly.type
_entity_poly.pdbx_seq_one_letter_code
_entity_poly.pdbx_strand_id
1 'polypeptide(L)'
;MLLVEDIIAYMDELFPQSLAEEWDNVGLQVGSASSPCRTVMTCLTVTEAAAEHAAEVGVDLIISHHPLIFTPLKRVTTEDT
;
A
#
# COMPACT_ATOMS: atom_id res chain seq x y z
N MET A 1 13.03 -12.48 -10.31
CA MET A 1 12.62 -11.06 -10.13
C MET A 1 11.48 -11.12 -9.14
N LEU A 2 11.60 -10.45 -7.99
CA LEU A 2 10.51 -10.41 -7.02
C LEU A 2 9.39 -9.52 -7.56
N LEU A 3 8.16 -9.95 -7.36
CA LEU A 3 6.95 -9.23 -7.70
C LEU A 3 6.27 -8.74 -6.41
N VAL A 4 5.38 -7.77 -6.53
CA VAL A 4 4.57 -7.29 -5.39
C VAL A 4 3.76 -8.43 -4.76
N GLU A 5 3.24 -9.37 -5.56
CA GLU A 5 2.53 -10.56 -5.05
C GLU A 5 3.39 -11.45 -4.15
N ASP A 6 4.69 -11.57 -4.43
CA ASP A 6 5.61 -12.34 -3.58
C ASP A 6 5.73 -11.71 -2.19
N ILE A 7 5.77 -10.37 -2.13
CA ILE A 7 5.81 -9.62 -0.87
C ILE A 7 4.49 -9.72 -0.12
N ILE A 8 3.36 -9.62 -0.83
CA ILE A 8 2.02 -9.78 -0.23
C ILE A 8 1.86 -11.17 0.38
N ALA A 9 2.27 -12.22 -0.34
CA ALA A 9 2.20 -13.59 0.16
C ALA A 9 3.04 -13.76 1.43
N TYR A 10 4.27 -13.25 1.44
CA TYR A 10 5.12 -13.28 2.63
C TYR A 10 4.52 -12.49 3.81
N MET A 11 3.90 -11.34 3.52
CA MET A 11 3.20 -10.56 4.54
C MET A 11 1.99 -11.30 5.12
N ASP A 12 1.22 -12.02 4.31
CA ASP A 12 0.06 -12.80 4.75
C ASP A 12 0.46 -14.00 5.62
N GLU A 13 1.65 -14.58 5.42
CA GLU A 13 2.18 -15.61 6.32
C GLU A 13 2.45 -15.08 7.75
N LEU A 14 2.94 -13.84 7.86
CA LEU A 14 3.29 -13.20 9.13
C LEU A 14 2.10 -12.48 9.79
N PHE A 15 1.25 -11.87 8.95
CA PHE A 15 0.13 -11.03 9.33
C PHE A 15 -1.08 -11.40 8.46
N PRO A 16 -1.72 -12.57 8.71
CA PRO A 16 -2.81 -13.05 7.88
C PRO A 16 -3.93 -12.03 7.76
N GLN A 17 -4.41 -11.78 6.54
CA GLN A 17 -5.54 -10.89 6.28
C GLN A 17 -6.81 -11.31 7.02
N SER A 18 -6.94 -12.61 7.34
CA SER A 18 -8.06 -13.14 8.14
C SER A 18 -8.11 -12.62 9.57
N LEU A 19 -7.05 -11.95 10.05
CA LEU A 19 -7.03 -11.28 11.35
C LEU A 19 -7.63 -9.87 11.29
N ALA A 20 -7.83 -9.32 10.10
CA ALA A 20 -8.46 -8.02 9.93
C ALA A 20 -9.94 -8.09 10.29
N GLU A 21 -10.45 -7.03 10.90
CA GLU A 21 -11.87 -6.89 11.21
C GLU A 21 -12.68 -6.65 9.93
N GLU A 22 -13.97 -6.98 9.94
CA GLU A 22 -14.84 -6.86 8.75
C GLU A 22 -14.95 -5.44 8.17
N TRP A 23 -14.71 -4.42 9.00
CA TRP A 23 -14.75 -3.03 8.60
C TRP A 23 -13.42 -2.52 8.04
N ASP A 24 -12.35 -3.29 8.16
CA ASP A 24 -11.01 -2.88 7.75
C ASP A 24 -10.81 -3.09 6.23
N ASN A 25 -9.96 -2.27 5.62
CA ASN A 25 -9.68 -2.32 4.18
C ASN A 25 -8.21 -2.61 3.93
N VAL A 26 -7.79 -3.84 4.23
CA VAL A 26 -6.41 -4.32 4.11
C VAL A 26 -6.07 -4.86 2.71
N GLY A 27 -4.79 -5.09 2.45
CA GLY A 27 -4.28 -5.64 1.19
C GLY A 27 -3.80 -4.57 0.21
N LEU A 28 -3.64 -4.95 -1.06
CA LEU A 28 -3.13 -4.05 -2.10
C LEU A 28 -4.21 -3.05 -2.52
N GLN A 29 -4.06 -1.78 -2.12
CA GLN A 29 -5.06 -0.73 -2.42
C GLN A 29 -4.84 -0.01 -3.75
N VAL A 30 -3.58 0.17 -4.17
CA VAL A 30 -3.21 0.89 -5.40
C VAL A 30 -2.01 0.20 -6.04
N GLY A 31 -2.02 0.06 -7.36
CA GLY A 31 -0.94 -0.53 -8.15
C GLY A 31 -1.28 -1.90 -8.72
N SER A 32 -0.25 -2.71 -8.98
CA SER A 32 -0.39 -4.05 -9.57
C SER A 32 0.44 -5.08 -8.79
N ALA A 33 -0.17 -6.22 -8.51
CA ALA A 33 0.51 -7.34 -7.85
C ALA A 33 1.63 -7.95 -8.73
N SER A 34 1.53 -7.80 -10.05
CA SER A 34 2.52 -8.29 -11.01
C SER A 34 3.67 -7.29 -11.27
N SER A 35 3.69 -6.14 -10.59
CA SER A 35 4.80 -5.18 -10.72
C SER A 35 6.08 -5.75 -10.11
N PRO A 36 7.26 -5.57 -10.75
CA PRO A 36 8.54 -5.86 -10.12
C PRO A 36 8.72 -5.04 -8.85
N CYS A 37 9.26 -5.65 -7.80
CA CYS A 37 9.53 -4.98 -6.53
C CYS A 37 10.97 -5.24 -6.09
N ARG A 38 11.72 -4.15 -5.85
CA ARG A 38 13.12 -4.18 -5.38
C ARG A 38 13.29 -3.37 -4.10
N THR A 39 12.52 -2.30 -3.96
CA THR A 39 12.59 -1.36 -2.84
C THR A 39 11.23 -1.25 -2.16
N VAL A 40 11.21 -1.48 -0.84
CA VAL A 40 10.01 -1.36 -0.01
C VAL A 40 10.23 -0.26 1.02
N MET A 41 9.24 0.60 1.22
CA MET A 41 9.18 1.55 2.33
C MET A 41 8.00 1.22 3.24
N THR A 42 8.21 1.30 4.55
CA THR A 42 7.13 1.14 5.54
C THR A 42 6.78 2.47 6.18
N CYS A 43 5.49 2.73 6.42
CA CYS A 43 5.06 3.90 7.18
C CYS A 43 3.81 3.62 8.04
N LEU A 44 3.50 4.52 8.96
CA LEU A 44 2.23 4.46 9.70
C LEU A 44 1.07 4.92 8.82
N THR A 45 1.21 6.09 8.18
CA THR A 45 0.21 6.71 7.30
C THR A 45 0.88 7.19 6.02
N VAL A 46 0.22 7.00 4.87
CA VAL A 46 0.66 7.59 3.59
C VAL A 46 0.21 9.05 3.54
N THR A 47 1.08 9.96 3.96
CA THR A 47 0.89 11.42 3.78
C THR A 47 1.48 11.85 2.43
N GLU A 48 1.16 13.08 2.00
CA GLU A 48 1.78 13.68 0.80
C GLU A 48 3.31 13.65 0.88
N ALA A 49 3.89 14.13 1.97
CA ALA A 49 5.34 14.09 2.18
C ALA A 49 5.94 12.66 2.15
N ALA A 50 5.20 11.66 2.64
CA ALA A 50 5.65 10.26 2.56
C ALA A 50 5.62 9.74 1.12
N ALA A 51 4.59 10.10 0.35
CA ALA A 51 4.47 9.73 -1.06
C ALA A 51 5.53 10.43 -1.92
N GLU A 52 5.79 11.73 -1.68
CA GLU A 52 6.87 12.48 -2.32
C GLU A 52 8.23 11.84 -2.04
N HIS A 53 8.52 11.53 -0.78
CA HIS A 53 9.77 10.87 -0.41
C HIS A 53 9.94 9.52 -1.11
N ALA A 54 8.88 8.69 -1.13
CA ALA A 54 8.90 7.40 -1.82
C ALA A 54 9.19 7.55 -3.33
N ALA A 55 8.63 8.58 -3.97
CA ALA A 55 8.89 8.89 -5.37
C ALA A 55 10.32 9.36 -5.60
N GLU A 56 10.85 10.23 -4.74
CA GLU A 56 12.22 10.75 -4.81
C GLU A 56 13.27 9.64 -4.70
N VAL A 57 13.06 8.67 -3.80
CA VAL A 57 14.01 7.58 -3.56
C VAL A 57 13.78 6.35 -4.44
N GLY A 58 12.72 6.35 -5.26
CA GLY A 58 12.42 5.25 -6.18
C GLY A 58 11.93 3.98 -5.46
N VAL A 59 10.99 4.13 -4.54
CA VAL A 59 10.31 3.00 -3.86
C VAL A 59 9.31 2.35 -4.81
N ASP A 60 9.35 1.01 -4.90
CA ASP A 60 8.42 0.24 -5.74
C ASP A 60 7.12 -0.12 -4.99
N LEU A 61 7.19 -0.24 -3.66
CA LEU A 61 6.05 -0.62 -2.81
C LEU A 61 6.08 0.12 -1.46
N ILE A 62 4.97 0.74 -1.09
CA ILE A 62 4.74 1.28 0.26
C ILE A 62 3.85 0.30 1.04
N ILE A 63 4.29 -0.08 2.24
CA ILE A 63 3.47 -0.85 3.21
C ILE A 63 3.10 0.11 4.36
N SER A 64 1.82 0.47 4.46
CA SER A 64 1.32 1.32 5.54
C SER A 64 0.47 0.56 6.54
N HIS A 65 0.47 1.00 7.80
CA HIS A 65 -0.44 0.45 8.81
C HIS A 65 -1.87 0.98 8.62
N HIS A 66 -2.03 2.30 8.44
CA HIS A 66 -3.33 2.87 8.12
C HIS A 66 -3.61 2.73 6.61
N PRO A 67 -4.82 2.27 6.23
CA PRO A 67 -5.21 2.18 4.82
C PRO A 67 -5.28 3.58 4.19
N LEU A 68 -4.70 3.74 3.00
CA LEU A 68 -4.81 4.96 2.20
C LEU A 68 -6.28 5.21 1.78
N ILE A 69 -6.94 4.17 1.28
CA ILE A 69 -8.35 4.15 0.96
C ILE A 69 -9.06 3.47 2.13
N PHE A 70 -9.53 4.23 3.10
CA PHE A 70 -10.31 3.65 4.22
C PHE A 70 -11.79 3.50 3.89
N THR A 71 -12.34 4.42 3.09
CA THR A 71 -13.73 4.37 2.62
C THR A 71 -13.77 4.43 1.09
N PRO A 72 -14.80 3.86 0.44
CA PRO A 72 -14.89 3.87 -1.03
C PRO A 72 -14.84 5.29 -1.61
N LEU A 73 -13.94 5.50 -2.57
CA LEU A 73 -13.78 6.77 -3.24
C LEU A 73 -14.93 7.02 -4.23
N LYS A 74 -15.57 8.19 -4.13
CA LYS A 74 -16.61 8.62 -5.10
C LYS A 74 -16.02 9.32 -6.33
N ARG A 75 -14.86 9.96 -6.17
CA ARG A 75 -14.13 10.70 -7.20
C ARG A 75 -12.65 10.75 -6.83
N VAL A 76 -11.79 10.82 -7.85
CA VAL A 76 -10.35 11.04 -7.70
C VAL A 76 -9.98 12.20 -8.62
N THR A 77 -9.79 13.37 -8.03
CA THR A 77 -9.52 14.63 -8.74
C THR A 77 -8.33 15.32 -8.08
N THR A 78 -7.62 16.15 -8.84
CA THR A 78 -6.55 17.02 -8.31
C THR A 78 -7.10 18.32 -7.72
N GLU A 79 -8.39 18.36 -7.43
CA GLU A 79 -9.06 19.48 -6.77
C GLU A 79 -9.00 19.23 -5.27
N ASP A 80 -8.56 20.22 -4.50
CA ASP A 80 -8.52 20.12 -3.03
C ASP A 80 -9.95 19.91 -2.48
N THR A 81 -10.10 18.94 -1.58
CA THR A 81 -11.33 18.69 -0.81
C THR A 81 -11.22 19.19 0.62
#